data_AF-A0A419FQA6-F1
#
_entry.id   AF-A0A419FQA6-F1
#
_cell.length_a   1.000
_cell.length_b   1.000
_cell.length_c   1.000
_cell.angle_alpha   90.00
_cell.angle_beta   90.00
_cell.angle_gamma   90.00
#
_symmetry.space_group_name_H-M   'P 1'
#
loop_
_entity.id
_entity.type
_entity.pdbx_description
1 polymer ?
#
loop_
_entity_poly.entity_id
_entity_poly.type
_entity_poly.pdbx_seq_one_letter_code
_entity_poly.pdbx_strand_id
1 'polypeptide(L)'
;MALCETVKLEHVDDHVLDLVINLNRIPQINTLTTCEGHVPYEPPTWPAKDGWIYFTIPEGAYRDLLLTLELFCQERNYFALRNIRSVKPMIESFQIVAEYEPHHDAEMNNLFEKMNDAGKKAYFERAEIRRKEILQGWSDLNALVVQYIQAHIAEDIESLPYR
;
A
#
# COMPACT_ATOMS: atom_id res chain seq x y z
N MET A 1 4.08 27.03 6.03
CA MET A 1 3.25 25.87 6.41
C MET A 1 4.06 24.63 6.13
N ALA A 2 4.41 23.86 7.16
CA ALA A 2 5.21 22.65 7.00
C ALA A 2 4.40 21.59 6.24
N LEU A 3 5.05 20.95 5.26
CA LEU A 3 4.58 19.67 4.69
C LEU A 3 4.47 18.66 5.83
N CYS A 4 3.51 17.74 5.73
CA CYS A 4 3.33 16.62 6.65
C CYS A 4 4.70 15.94 6.86
N GLU A 5 5.08 15.61 8.09
CA GLU A 5 6.38 15.00 8.39
C GLU A 5 6.62 13.83 7.41
N THR A 6 7.64 13.98 6.57
CA THR A 6 8.04 12.97 5.58
C THR A 6 8.23 11.63 6.28
N VAL A 7 7.86 10.54 5.62
CA VAL A 7 8.04 9.19 6.16
C VAL A 7 9.51 8.99 6.51
N LYS A 8 9.79 8.65 7.77
CA LYS A 8 11.15 8.28 8.15
C LYS A 8 11.47 6.93 7.53
N LEU A 9 12.33 6.92 6.51
CA LEU A 9 12.70 5.71 5.75
C LEU A 9 13.19 4.56 6.66
N GLU A 10 13.86 4.89 7.77
CA GLU A 10 14.32 3.93 8.78
C GLU A 10 13.20 3.15 9.49
N HIS A 11 11.94 3.58 9.36
CA HIS A 11 10.77 2.94 9.96
C HIS A 11 9.82 2.34 8.91
N VAL A 12 10.23 2.33 7.64
CA VAL A 12 9.43 1.75 6.55
C VAL A 12 9.78 0.27 6.41
N ASP A 13 8.76 -0.59 6.32
CA ASP A 13 8.95 -2.02 6.09
C ASP A 13 9.69 -2.26 4.75
N ASP A 14 10.66 -3.17 4.76
CA ASP A 14 11.61 -3.38 3.65
C ASP A 14 10.92 -3.60 2.29
N HIS A 15 9.80 -4.31 2.23
CA HIS A 15 9.15 -4.66 0.97
C HIS A 15 8.35 -3.53 0.33
N VAL A 16 8.05 -2.46 1.07
CA VAL A 16 7.41 -1.25 0.53
C VAL A 16 8.39 -0.09 0.40
N LEU A 17 9.60 -0.21 0.93
CA LEU A 17 10.61 0.85 0.97
C LEU A 17 10.91 1.43 -0.41
N ASP A 18 11.21 0.58 -1.40
CA ASP A 18 11.55 1.04 -2.75
C ASP A 18 10.37 1.74 -3.43
N LEU A 19 9.16 1.20 -3.26
CA LEU A 19 7.93 1.82 -3.77
C LEU A 19 7.71 3.20 -3.15
N VAL A 20 7.91 3.32 -1.83
CA VAL A 20 7.81 4.58 -1.10
C VAL A 20 8.84 5.58 -1.63
N ILE A 21 10.09 5.16 -1.79
CA ILE A 21 11.15 6.02 -2.34
C ILE A 21 10.77 6.50 -3.75
N ASN A 22 10.38 5.60 -4.64
CA ASN A 22 10.07 5.93 -6.02
C ASN A 22 8.80 6.79 -6.16
N LEU A 23 7.79 6.59 -5.33
CA LEU A 23 6.64 7.49 -5.28
C LEU A 23 7.03 8.91 -4.88
N ASN A 24 7.89 9.09 -3.87
CA ASN A 24 8.35 10.44 -3.45
C ASN A 24 9.36 11.08 -4.44
N ARG A 25 9.91 10.31 -5.38
CA ARG A 25 10.72 10.87 -6.49
C ARG A 25 9.86 11.57 -7.53
N ILE A 26 8.59 11.19 -7.67
CA ILE A 26 7.66 11.87 -8.58
C ILE A 26 7.34 13.26 -8.02
N PRO A 27 7.51 14.35 -8.79
CA PRO A 27 7.28 15.69 -8.27
C PRO A 27 5.91 15.86 -7.63
N GLN A 28 5.83 16.48 -6.45
CA GLN A 28 4.56 16.79 -5.78
C GLN A 28 3.74 15.57 -5.31
N ILE A 29 4.27 14.35 -5.47
CA ILE A 29 3.75 13.17 -4.77
C ILE A 29 4.44 13.07 -3.41
N ASN A 30 3.68 12.88 -2.35
CA ASN A 30 4.23 12.65 -1.02
C ASN A 30 3.55 11.43 -0.39
N THR A 31 4.32 10.45 0.06
CA THR A 31 3.79 9.33 0.84
C THR A 31 3.58 9.73 2.30
N LEU A 32 2.61 9.09 2.95
CA LEU A 32 2.26 9.31 4.35
C LEU A 32 2.51 8.01 5.14
N THR A 33 1.48 7.42 5.75
CA THR A 33 1.67 6.17 6.50
C THR A 33 1.77 4.96 5.57
N THR A 34 2.57 3.98 5.98
CA THR A 34 2.86 2.78 5.19
C THR A 34 2.90 1.54 6.09
N CYS A 35 2.60 0.36 5.51
CA CYS A 35 2.68 -0.95 6.15
C CYS A 35 2.75 -2.00 5.02
N GLU A 36 3.69 -2.94 5.06
CA GLU A 36 3.73 -4.00 4.03
C GLU A 36 2.59 -5.02 4.19
N GLY A 37 2.03 -5.10 5.39
CA GLY A 37 1.03 -6.10 5.78
C GLY A 37 1.69 -7.31 6.44
N HIS A 38 1.16 -7.72 7.59
CA HIS A 38 1.83 -8.65 8.50
C HIS A 38 0.89 -9.77 8.92
N VAL A 39 1.42 -10.99 9.01
CA VAL A 39 0.76 -12.11 9.70
C VAL A 39 1.46 -12.26 11.04
N PRO A 40 0.93 -11.68 12.13
CA PRO A 40 1.58 -11.79 13.41
C PRO A 40 1.42 -13.22 13.95
N TYR A 41 2.51 -13.79 14.44
CA TYR A 41 2.50 -15.12 15.06
C TYR A 41 1.76 -15.10 16.42
N GLU A 42 1.70 -13.94 17.10
CA GLU A 42 1.21 -13.81 18.48
C GLU A 42 0.61 -12.41 18.80
N PRO A 43 -0.56 -12.03 18.23
CA PRO A 43 -1.68 -11.91 19.15
C PRO A 43 -3.00 -12.50 18.60
N PRO A 44 -3.85 -13.06 19.49
CA PRO A 44 -4.96 -13.93 19.13
C PRO A 44 -6.17 -13.24 18.48
N THR A 45 -6.22 -11.91 18.49
CA THR A 45 -7.40 -11.13 18.04
C THR A 45 -7.29 -10.64 16.60
N TRP A 46 -6.08 -10.51 16.07
CA TRP A 46 -5.83 -9.92 14.75
C TRP A 46 -4.83 -10.80 13.98
N PRO A 47 -5.31 -11.90 13.36
CA PRO A 47 -4.45 -12.93 12.78
C PRO A 47 -3.70 -12.47 11.53
N ALA A 48 -4.12 -11.36 10.91
CA ALA A 48 -3.40 -10.68 9.84
C ALA A 48 -3.76 -9.20 9.82
N LYS A 49 -2.76 -8.36 9.55
CA LYS A 49 -2.87 -6.92 9.41
C LYS A 49 -2.63 -6.55 7.96
N ASP A 50 -3.59 -5.88 7.32
CA ASP A 50 -3.47 -5.43 5.94
C ASP A 50 -2.25 -4.52 5.72
N GLY A 51 -1.75 -4.55 4.49
CA GLY A 51 -0.75 -3.60 4.01
C GLY A 51 -1.43 -2.35 3.48
N TRP A 52 -0.73 -1.21 3.55
CA TRP A 52 -1.19 0.01 2.93
C TRP A 52 -0.04 0.95 2.58
N ILE A 53 -0.26 1.78 1.57
CA ILE A 53 0.54 2.97 1.28
C ILE A 53 -0.41 4.13 1.04
N TYR A 54 -0.30 5.16 1.88
CA TYR A 54 -0.97 6.43 1.65
C TYR A 54 -0.06 7.37 0.87
N PHE A 55 -0.62 8.09 -0.09
CA PHE A 55 0.09 9.15 -0.79
C PHE A 55 -0.85 10.28 -1.20
N THR A 56 -0.26 11.42 -1.50
CA THR A 56 -0.97 12.64 -1.91
C THR A 56 -0.46 13.10 -3.25
N ILE A 57 -1.35 13.69 -4.05
CA ILE A 57 -1.01 14.29 -5.34
C ILE A 57 -1.78 15.61 -5.53
N PRO A 58 -1.35 16.52 -6.42
CA PRO A 58 -2.16 17.66 -6.84
C PRO A 58 -3.44 17.21 -7.54
N GLU A 59 -4.53 17.92 -7.31
CA GLU A 59 -5.84 17.61 -7.90
C GLU A 59 -5.77 17.57 -9.43
N GLY A 60 -6.22 16.45 -10.01
CA GLY A 60 -6.28 16.25 -11.46
C GLY A 60 -4.93 16.02 -12.15
N ALA A 61 -3.82 15.98 -11.40
CA ALA A 61 -2.49 15.61 -11.91
C ALA A 61 -2.33 14.07 -11.98
N TYR A 62 -1.28 13.62 -12.67
CA TYR A 62 -0.84 12.22 -12.69
C TYR A 62 -1.93 11.18 -13.02
N ARG A 63 -2.88 11.54 -13.88
CA ARG A 63 -4.01 10.67 -14.26
C ARG A 63 -3.56 9.32 -14.82
N ASP A 64 -2.50 9.31 -15.63
CA ASP A 64 -1.96 8.08 -16.23
C ASP A 64 -1.32 7.15 -15.19
N LEU A 65 -0.65 7.71 -14.18
CA LEU A 65 -0.15 6.95 -13.04
C LEU A 65 -1.32 6.35 -12.25
N LEU A 66 -2.33 7.16 -11.93
CA LEU A 66 -3.51 6.68 -11.20
C LEU A 66 -4.23 5.57 -11.94
N LEU A 67 -4.41 5.70 -13.26
CA LEU A 67 -5.01 4.67 -14.09
C LEU A 67 -4.17 3.39 -14.08
N THR A 68 -2.85 3.50 -14.15
CA THR A 68 -1.92 2.35 -14.09
C THR A 68 -2.05 1.62 -12.74
N LEU A 69 -2.07 2.38 -11.64
CA LEU A 69 -2.25 1.82 -10.29
C LEU A 69 -3.64 1.19 -10.11
N GLU A 70 -4.67 1.81 -10.67
CA GLU A 70 -6.04 1.30 -10.63
C GLU A 70 -6.16 -0.03 -11.40
N LEU A 71 -5.63 -0.10 -12.63
CA LEU A 71 -5.61 -1.33 -13.43
C LEU A 71 -4.86 -2.45 -12.70
N PHE A 72 -3.70 -2.16 -12.11
CA PHE A 72 -2.96 -3.13 -11.30
C PHE A 72 -3.82 -3.70 -10.16
N CYS A 73 -4.55 -2.83 -9.44
CA CYS A 73 -5.42 -3.24 -8.35
C CYS A 73 -6.63 -4.05 -8.86
N GLN A 74 -7.18 -3.73 -10.03
CA GLN A 74 -8.29 -4.49 -10.62
C GLN A 74 -7.90 -5.91 -11.02
N GLU A 75 -6.65 -6.12 -11.45
CA GLU A 75 -6.12 -7.45 -11.81
C GLU A 75 -5.87 -8.35 -10.60
N ARG A 76 -5.72 -7.79 -9.40
CA ARG A 76 -5.42 -8.50 -8.16
C ARG A 76 -6.53 -8.26 -7.14
N ASN A 77 -7.39 -9.25 -6.92
CA ASN A 77 -8.56 -9.16 -6.03
C ASN A 77 -8.27 -8.86 -4.55
N TYR A 78 -7.00 -8.74 -4.17
CA TYR A 78 -6.53 -8.39 -2.83
C TYR A 78 -5.82 -7.04 -2.78
N PHE A 79 -5.76 -6.30 -3.89
CA PHE A 79 -5.29 -4.93 -3.94
C PHE A 79 -6.46 -3.99 -4.25
N ALA A 80 -6.47 -2.82 -3.62
CA ALA A 80 -7.45 -1.79 -3.88
C ALA A 80 -6.81 -0.40 -3.87
N LEU A 81 -7.14 0.42 -4.87
CA LEU A 81 -6.84 1.85 -4.87
C LEU A 81 -8.08 2.61 -4.41
N ARG A 82 -7.95 3.40 -3.34
CA ARG A 82 -9.04 4.16 -2.74
C ARG A 82 -8.68 5.65 -2.76
N ASN A 83 -9.59 6.50 -3.23
CA ASN A 83 -9.49 7.94 -3.06
C ASN A 83 -10.12 8.32 -1.71
N ILE A 84 -9.31 8.84 -0.79
CA ILE A 84 -9.66 9.09 0.61
C ILE A 84 -9.88 10.58 0.84
N ARG A 85 -10.56 11.25 -0.10
CA ARG A 85 -11.01 12.66 -0.06
C ARG A 85 -9.91 13.71 0.21
N SER A 86 -10.10 14.87 -0.43
CA SER A 86 -9.20 16.01 -0.37
C SER A 86 -9.02 16.57 1.05
N VAL A 87 -7.80 16.51 1.59
CA VAL A 87 -7.42 17.06 2.90
C VAL A 87 -7.29 18.59 2.85
N LYS A 88 -7.07 19.15 1.64
CA LYS A 88 -6.94 20.59 1.36
C LYS A 88 -7.39 20.87 -0.09
N PRO A 89 -8.02 22.02 -0.38
CA PRO A 89 -8.34 22.40 -1.75
C PRO A 89 -7.09 22.24 -2.62
N MET A 90 -7.22 21.56 -3.76
CA MET A 90 -6.16 21.24 -4.72
C MET A 90 -5.21 20.07 -4.38
N ILE A 91 -5.42 19.32 -3.29
CA ILE A 91 -4.67 18.09 -3.00
C ILE A 91 -5.63 16.91 -2.83
N GLU A 92 -5.37 15.83 -3.55
CA GLU A 92 -6.07 14.55 -3.43
C GLU A 92 -5.23 13.57 -2.60
N SER A 93 -5.90 12.67 -1.87
CA SER A 93 -5.26 11.65 -1.04
C SER A 93 -5.72 10.28 -1.48
N PHE A 94 -4.77 9.39 -1.69
CA PHE A 94 -4.98 8.04 -2.17
C PHE A 94 -4.40 7.03 -1.19
N GLN A 95 -5.00 5.85 -1.17
CA GLN A 95 -4.52 4.69 -0.44
C GLN A 95 -4.50 3.49 -1.37
N ILE A 96 -3.35 2.85 -1.49
CA ILE A 96 -3.26 1.48 -2.00
C ILE A 96 -3.35 0.57 -0.78
N VAL A 97 -4.30 -0.36 -0.76
CA VAL A 97 -4.49 -1.35 0.31
C VAL A 97 -4.17 -2.74 -0.24
N ALA A 98 -3.45 -3.54 0.54
CA ALA A 98 -3.23 -4.96 0.31
C ALA A 98 -3.94 -5.77 1.39
N GLU A 99 -5.02 -6.45 1.01
CA GLU A 99 -6.01 -7.03 1.91
C GLU A 99 -5.75 -8.53 2.17
N TYR A 100 -5.79 -8.93 3.43
CA TYR A 100 -5.92 -10.31 3.83
C TYR A 100 -7.38 -10.76 3.83
N GLU A 101 -7.60 -12.07 4.02
CA GLU A 101 -8.95 -12.59 4.23
C GLU A 101 -9.57 -11.93 5.48
N PRO A 102 -10.80 -11.40 5.40
CA PRO A 102 -11.45 -10.79 6.55
C PRO A 102 -11.56 -11.77 7.72
N HIS A 103 -11.09 -11.34 8.88
CA HIS A 103 -11.25 -12.08 10.15
C HIS A 103 -12.26 -11.40 11.08
N HIS A 104 -12.89 -10.32 10.61
CA HIS A 104 -14.06 -9.68 11.22
C HIS A 104 -15.19 -9.63 10.20
N ASP A 105 -16.44 -9.65 10.67
CA ASP A 105 -17.59 -9.31 9.83
C ASP A 105 -17.84 -7.79 9.77
N ALA A 106 -18.89 -7.37 9.06
CA ALA A 106 -19.26 -5.96 8.91
C ALA A 106 -19.65 -5.28 10.23
N GLU A 107 -19.99 -6.05 11.27
CA GLU A 107 -20.32 -5.55 12.60
C GLU A 107 -19.10 -5.57 13.54
N MET A 108 -17.91 -5.84 13.01
CA MET A 108 -16.66 -5.99 13.78
C MET A 108 -16.68 -7.17 14.76
N ASN A 109 -17.50 -8.19 14.52
CA ASN A 109 -17.42 -9.41 15.31
C ASN A 109 -16.20 -10.23 14.88
N ASN A 110 -15.39 -10.69 15.84
CA ASN A 110 -14.21 -11.49 15.57
C ASN A 110 -14.61 -12.89 15.06
N LEU A 111 -14.49 -13.11 13.75
CA LEU A 111 -14.78 -14.40 13.10
C LEU A 111 -13.69 -15.43 13.40
N PHE A 112 -12.43 -14.98 13.49
CA PHE A 112 -11.28 -15.85 13.75
C PHE A 112 -11.36 -16.52 15.13
N GLU A 113 -11.73 -15.78 16.17
CA GLU A 113 -11.88 -16.34 17.51
C GLU A 113 -13.00 -17.40 17.60
N LYS A 114 -14.03 -17.28 16.77
CA LYS A 114 -15.15 -18.24 16.68
C LYS A 114 -14.78 -19.54 15.95
N MET A 115 -13.63 -19.60 15.27
CA MET A 115 -13.14 -20.81 14.60
C MET A 115 -12.61 -21.84 15.60
N ASN A 116 -12.74 -23.13 15.27
CA ASN A 116 -12.01 -24.19 15.97
C ASN A 116 -10.50 -24.17 15.60
N ASP A 117 -9.69 -24.96 16.30
CA ASP A 117 -8.22 -24.99 16.09
C ASP A 117 -7.82 -25.32 14.65
N ALA A 118 -8.55 -26.25 14.00
CA ALA A 118 -8.32 -26.60 12.60
C ALA A 118 -8.60 -25.42 11.66
N GLY A 119 -9.68 -24.67 11.91
CA GLY A 119 -10.04 -23.47 11.15
C GLY A 119 -9.04 -22.34 11.34
N LYS A 120 -8.57 -22.10 12.58
CA LYS A 120 -7.52 -21.11 12.87
C LYS A 120 -6.22 -21.44 12.16
N LYS A 121 -5.80 -22.72 12.19
CA LYS A 121 -4.62 -23.19 11.47
C LYS A 121 -4.75 -22.97 9.97
N ALA A 122 -5.89 -23.35 9.38
CA ALA A 122 -6.13 -23.17 7.95
C ALA A 122 -6.18 -21.68 7.54
N TYR A 123 -6.68 -20.80 8.42
CA TYR A 123 -6.64 -19.35 8.19
C TYR A 123 -5.19 -18.86 8.11
N PHE A 124 -4.33 -19.22 9.07
CA PHE A 124 -2.92 -18.83 9.04
C PHE A 124 -2.19 -19.36 7.80
N GLU A 125 -2.45 -20.60 7.39
CA GLU A 125 -1.87 -21.15 6.15
C GLU A 125 -2.25 -20.32 4.91
N ARG A 126 -3.52 -19.89 4.80
CA ARG A 126 -3.96 -19.00 3.71
C ARG A 126 -3.41 -17.59 3.84
N ALA A 127 -3.32 -17.06 5.07
CA ALA A 127 -2.74 -15.75 5.33
C ALA A 127 -1.25 -15.70 4.95
N GLU A 128 -0.48 -16.74 5.24
CA GLU A 128 0.93 -16.85 4.82
C GLU A 128 1.09 -16.94 3.30
N ILE A 129 0.18 -17.64 2.60
CA ILE A 129 0.16 -17.62 1.14
C ILE A 129 -0.13 -16.19 0.64
N ARG A 130 -1.17 -15.55 1.18
CA ARG A 130 -1.55 -14.18 0.83
C ARG A 130 -0.42 -13.19 1.13
N ARG A 131 0.33 -13.37 2.21
CA ARG A 131 1.49 -12.53 2.54
C ARG A 131 2.49 -12.55 1.38
N LYS A 132 2.85 -13.73 0.87
CA LYS A 132 3.78 -13.84 -0.28
C LYS A 132 3.24 -13.14 -1.53
N GLU A 133 1.95 -13.28 -1.82
CA GLU A 133 1.28 -12.60 -2.93
C GLU A 133 1.33 -11.08 -2.77
N ILE A 134 1.06 -10.57 -1.56
CA ILE A 134 1.11 -9.14 -1.21
C ILE A 134 2.52 -8.58 -1.37
N LEU A 135 3.54 -9.25 -0.81
CA LEU A 135 4.92 -8.80 -0.91
C LEU A 135 5.40 -8.74 -2.37
N GLN A 136 5.04 -9.74 -3.18
CA GLN A 136 5.30 -9.69 -4.62
C GLN A 136 4.54 -8.55 -5.30
N GLY A 137 3.28 -8.34 -4.93
CA GLY A 137 2.47 -7.25 -5.47
C GLY A 137 3.05 -5.87 -5.18
N TRP A 138 3.65 -5.64 -4.00
CA TRP A 138 4.39 -4.41 -3.71
C TRP A 138 5.59 -4.21 -4.63
N SER A 139 6.36 -5.28 -4.88
CA SER A 139 7.48 -5.26 -5.82
C SER A 139 7.01 -4.96 -7.26
N ASP A 140 5.91 -5.57 -7.70
CA ASP A 140 5.35 -5.35 -9.03
C ASP A 140 4.85 -3.91 -9.19
N LEU A 141 4.19 -3.36 -8.17
CA LEU A 141 3.77 -1.95 -8.13
C LEU A 141 4.96 -1.00 -8.23
N ASN A 142 6.05 -1.30 -7.51
CA ASN A 142 7.27 -0.52 -7.61
C ASN A 142 7.81 -0.50 -9.04
N ALA A 143 7.84 -1.65 -9.72
CA ALA A 143 8.28 -1.72 -11.12
C ALA A 143 7.41 -0.84 -12.04
N LEU A 144 6.09 -0.80 -11.84
CA LEU A 144 5.19 0.07 -12.61
C LEU A 144 5.47 1.56 -12.34
N VAL A 145 5.72 1.95 -11.10
CA VAL A 145 6.08 3.33 -10.74
C VAL A 145 7.42 3.72 -11.38
N VAL A 146 8.41 2.83 -11.35
CA VAL A 146 9.71 3.05 -12.02
C VAL A 146 9.53 3.24 -13.53
N GLN A 147 8.73 2.39 -14.18
CA GLN A 147 8.42 2.53 -15.60
C GLN A 147 7.71 3.85 -15.90
N TYR A 148 6.78 4.27 -15.04
CA TYR A 148 6.10 5.55 -15.17
C TYR A 148 7.10 6.72 -15.13
N ILE A 149 8.01 6.74 -14.15
CA ILE A 149 9.03 7.77 -14.02
C ILE A 149 9.92 7.81 -15.28
N GLN A 150 10.43 6.66 -15.72
CA GLN A 150 11.28 6.56 -16.92
C GLN A 150 10.60 7.09 -18.18
N ALA A 151 9.29 6.91 -18.30
CA ALA A 151 8.52 7.36 -19.47
C ALA A 151 8.11 8.84 -19.42
N HIS A 152 8.00 9.45 -18.23
CA HIS A 152 7.35 10.76 -18.07
C HIS A 152 8.21 11.82 -17.37
N ILE A 153 9.32 11.45 -16.75
CA ILE A 153 10.23 12.37 -16.05
C ILE A 153 11.58 12.32 -16.77
N ALA A 154 12.01 13.48 -17.29
CA ALA A 154 13.20 13.58 -18.14
C ALA A 154 14.53 13.40 -17.38
N GLU A 155 14.50 13.54 -16.06
CA GLU A 155 15.66 13.35 -15.18
C GLU A 155 15.84 11.87 -14.85
N ASP A 156 17.09 11.45 -14.64
CA ASP A 156 17.39 10.07 -14.25
C ASP A 156 16.80 9.76 -12.86
N ILE A 157 16.24 8.56 -12.67
CA ILE A 157 15.58 8.13 -11.43
C ILE A 157 16.48 8.30 -10.21
N GLU A 158 17.76 7.94 -10.35
CA GLU A 158 18.73 8.02 -9.26
C GLU A 158 19.15 9.45 -8.95
N SER A 159 18.93 10.38 -9.89
CA SER A 159 19.20 11.81 -9.72
C SER A 159 18.04 12.57 -9.07
N LEU A 160 16.83 11.97 -9.04
CA LEU A 160 15.67 12.58 -8.41
C LEU A 160 15.82 12.59 -6.88
N PRO A 161 15.74 13.77 -6.24
CA PRO A 161 15.83 13.84 -4.79
C PRO A 161 14.64 13.12 -4.15
N TYR A 162 14.92 12.31 -3.14
CA TYR A 162 13.88 11.88 -2.20
C TYR A 162 13.37 13.11 -1.44
N ARG A 163 12.05 13.34 -1.45
CA ARG A 163 11.39 14.51 -0.86
C ARG A 163 10.48 14.11 0.29
#